data_AF-A0A936ZXS6-F1
#
_entry.id   AF-A0A936ZXS6-F1
#
_cell.length_a   1.000
_cell.length_b   1.000
_cell.length_c   1.000
_cell.angle_alpha   90.00
_cell.angle_beta   90.00
_cell.angle_gamma   90.00
#
_symmetry.space_group_name_H-M   'P 1'
#
loop_
_entity.id
_entity.type
_entity.pdbx_description
1 polymer ?
#
loop_
_entity_poly.entity_id
_entity_poly.type
_entity_poly.pdbx_seq_one_letter_code
_entity_poly.pdbx_strand_id
1 'polypeptide(L)'
;MKRLPTNLLAGLLIDRADYDRLAVLCARDAAFPSWTDWNKLQIRAAAAAQKRGEDPDCWTLDLDDFTAWCRQASSPPCLTGLRSYVHARRVRSMVRRNAS
;
A
#
# COMPACT_ATOMS: atom_id res chain seq x y z
N MET A 1 16.37 -9.09 16.18
CA MET A 1 15.00 -8.88 15.65
C MET A 1 14.92 -7.48 15.04
N LYS A 2 14.78 -7.36 13.72
CA LYS A 2 14.60 -6.05 13.06
C LYS A 2 13.18 -5.56 13.38
N ARG A 3 13.04 -4.32 13.88
CA ARG A 3 11.73 -3.70 14.08
C ARG A 3 11.15 -3.34 12.72
N LEU A 4 9.93 -3.77 12.48
CA LEU A 4 9.20 -3.37 11.28
C LEU A 4 8.82 -1.89 11.38
N PRO A 5 8.93 -1.13 10.28
CA PRO A 5 8.45 0.23 10.25
C PRO A 5 6.95 0.26 10.56
N THR A 6 6.53 1.20 11.41
CA THR A 6 5.14 1.35 11.89
C THR A 6 4.13 1.72 10.80
N ASN A 7 4.60 1.93 9.55
CA ASN A 7 3.82 2.40 8.43
C ASN A 7 3.67 1.30 7.37
N LEU A 8 3.12 0.14 7.72
CA LEU A 8 2.98 -1.00 6.81
C LEU A 8 1.53 -1.43 6.62
N LEU A 9 0.94 -1.21 5.43
CA LEU A 9 -0.32 -1.85 5.04
C LEU A 9 -0.08 -2.80 3.86
N ALA A 10 -0.25 -4.11 4.07
CA ALA A 10 0.04 -5.11 3.04
C ALA A 10 1.43 -4.91 2.39
N GLY A 11 2.47 -4.71 3.22
CA GLY A 11 3.84 -4.45 2.77
C GLY A 11 4.11 -3.02 2.28
N LEU A 12 3.07 -2.21 2.06
CA LEU A 12 3.22 -0.86 1.53
C LEU A 12 3.68 0.11 2.63
N LEU A 13 4.79 0.78 2.37
CA LEU A 13 5.28 1.92 3.12
C LEU A 13 4.75 3.21 2.48
N ILE A 14 3.98 3.96 3.24
CA ILE A 14 3.52 5.31 2.89
C ILE A 14 3.91 6.26 4.01
N ASP A 15 4.61 7.34 3.66
CA ASP A 15 4.85 8.45 4.57
C ASP A 15 3.66 9.42 4.61
N ARG A 16 3.75 10.44 5.46
CA ARG A 16 2.65 11.38 5.61
C ARG A 16 2.40 12.23 4.35
N ALA A 17 3.45 12.62 3.63
CA ALA A 17 3.32 13.49 2.47
C ALA A 17 2.64 12.74 1.32
N ASP A 18 3.05 11.50 1.05
CA ASP A 18 2.43 10.66 0.05
C ASP A 18 1.02 10.23 0.46
N TYR A 19 0.76 10.05 1.76
CA TYR A 19 -0.60 9.82 2.24
C TYR A 19 -1.52 11.00 1.93
N ASP A 20 -1.10 12.23 2.23
CA ASP A 20 -1.93 13.41 2.02
C ASP A 20 -2.21 13.60 0.51
N ARG A 21 -1.22 13.32 -0.36
CA ARG A 21 -1.43 13.29 -1.82
C ARG A 21 -2.40 12.20 -2.25
N LEU A 22 -2.25 10.99 -1.71
CA LEU A 22 -3.17 9.88 -1.98
C LEU A 22 -4.59 10.19 -1.52
N ALA A 23 -4.76 10.86 -0.39
CA ALA A 23 -6.06 11.29 0.13
C ALA A 23 -6.74 12.28 -0.81
N VAL A 24 -5.98 13.23 -1.38
CA VAL A 24 -6.49 14.15 -2.42
C VAL A 24 -6.91 13.38 -3.68
N LEU A 25 -6.09 12.43 -4.14
CA LEU A 25 -6.42 11.59 -5.30
C LEU A 25 -7.69 10.75 -5.07
N CYS A 26 -7.84 10.22 -3.86
CA CYS A 26 -8.97 9.39 -3.45
C CYS A 26 -10.11 10.18 -2.79
N ALA A 27 -10.16 11.51 -2.93
CA ALA A 27 -11.08 12.36 -2.15
C ALA A 27 -12.58 12.05 -2.35
N ARG A 28 -12.93 11.34 -3.43
CA ARG A 28 -14.30 10.88 -3.72
C ARG A 28 -14.66 9.55 -3.05
N ASP A 29 -13.69 8.87 -2.46
CA ASP A 29 -13.88 7.61 -1.75
C ASP A 29 -14.22 7.89 -0.28
N ALA A 30 -15.50 7.74 0.07
CA ALA A 30 -15.98 7.95 1.44
C ALA A 30 -15.40 6.95 2.46
N ALA A 31 -14.84 5.82 1.99
CA ALA A 31 -14.17 4.84 2.83
C ALA A 31 -12.67 5.14 3.01
N PHE A 32 -12.16 6.22 2.38
CA PHE A 32 -10.77 6.60 2.55
C PHE A 32 -10.51 7.03 4.00
N PRO A 33 -9.57 6.40 4.72
CA PRO A 33 -9.41 6.63 6.14
C PRO A 33 -8.83 8.01 6.45
N SER A 34 -8.88 8.40 7.72
CA SER A 34 -8.02 9.47 8.23
C SER A 34 -6.57 8.98 8.35
N TRP A 35 -5.59 9.89 8.33
CA TRP A 35 -4.19 9.52 8.58
C TRP A 35 -4.02 8.75 9.89
N THR A 36 -4.74 9.17 10.93
CA THR A 36 -4.70 8.53 12.25
C THR A 36 -5.19 7.09 12.19
N ASP A 37 -6.30 6.83 11.50
CA ASP A 37 -6.85 5.48 11.38
C ASP A 37 -6.01 4.61 10.45
N TRP A 38 -5.49 5.17 9.37
CA TRP A 38 -4.49 4.53 8.52
C TRP A 38 -3.27 4.10 9.36
N ASN A 39 -2.69 5.00 10.16
CA ASN A 39 -1.53 4.69 10.99
C ASN A 39 -1.82 3.60 12.04
N LYS A 40 -3.01 3.63 12.67
CA LYS A 40 -3.43 2.55 13.59
C LYS A 40 -3.50 1.19 12.88
N LEU A 41 -4.04 1.15 11.66
CA LEU A 41 -4.10 -0.07 10.86
C LEU A 41 -2.71 -0.58 10.53
N GLN A 42 -1.79 0.32 10.16
CA GLN A 42 -0.40 -0.01 9.84
C GLN A 42 0.34 -0.62 11.04
N ILE A 43 0.23 -0.02 12.22
CA ILE A 43 0.84 -0.55 13.46
C ILE A 43 0.31 -1.96 13.78
N ARG A 44 -1.02 -2.16 13.67
CA ARG A 44 -1.64 -3.47 13.91
C ARG A 44 -1.17 -4.53 12.91
N ALA A 45 -1.08 -4.17 11.64
CA ALA A 45 -0.62 -5.06 10.58
C ALA A 45 0.86 -5.44 10.77
N ALA A 46 1.72 -4.48 11.08
CA ALA A 46 3.14 -4.73 11.38
C ALA A 46 3.32 -5.65 12.59
N ALA A 47 2.59 -5.40 13.69
CA ALA A 47 2.63 -6.26 14.87
C ALA A 47 2.15 -7.70 14.56
N ALA A 48 1.14 -7.85 13.71
CA ALA A 48 0.66 -9.16 13.28
C ALA A 48 1.67 -9.91 12.40
N ALA A 49 2.33 -9.21 11.47
CA ALA A 49 3.41 -9.78 10.64
C ALA A 49 4.59 -10.25 11.51
N GLN A 50 5.02 -9.41 12.45
CA GLN A 50 6.11 -9.75 13.37
C GLN A 50 5.80 -11.00 14.21
N LYS A 51 4.55 -11.15 14.70
CA LYS A 51 4.12 -12.35 15.43
C LYS A 51 4.19 -13.63 14.59
N ARG A 52 4.04 -13.53 13.27
CA ARG A 52 4.14 -14.66 12.34
C ARG A 52 5.56 -14.92 11.84
N GLY A 53 6.55 -14.13 12.28
CA GLY A 53 7.91 -14.21 11.77
C GLY A 53 8.02 -13.78 10.30
N GLU A 54 7.01 -13.08 9.78
CA GLU A 54 7.04 -12.54 8.43
C GLU A 54 7.92 -11.28 8.43
N ASP A 55 8.94 -11.27 7.55
CA ASP A 55 9.54 -10.01 7.12
C ASP A 55 8.69 -9.51 5.95
N PRO A 56 7.84 -8.50 6.15
CA PRO A 56 7.06 -7.97 5.06
C PRO A 56 8.03 -7.35 4.07
N ASP A 57 8.06 -7.87 2.84
CA ASP A 57 8.66 -7.18 1.70
C ASP A 57 8.08 -5.75 1.67
N CYS A 58 8.88 -4.81 2.18
CA CYS A 58 8.51 -3.41 2.32
C CYS A 58 8.75 -2.73 0.99
N TRP A 59 7.73 -2.05 0.48
CA TRP A 59 7.84 -1.29 -0.77
C TRP A 59 7.18 0.06 -0.62
N THR A 60 7.81 1.09 -1.17
CA THR A 60 7.26 2.45 -1.18
C THR A 60 6.25 2.59 -2.29
N LEU A 61 5.14 3.29 -2.02
CA LEU A 61 4.16 3.63 -3.05
C LEU A 61 4.75 4.63 -4.04
N ASP A 62 4.79 4.28 -5.32
CA ASP A 62 4.91 5.26 -6.41
C ASP A 62 3.50 5.73 -6.80
N LEU A 63 3.16 6.96 -6.43
CA LEU A 63 1.84 7.55 -6.70
C LEU A 63 1.61 7.86 -8.18
N ASP A 64 2.67 8.16 -8.93
CA ASP A 64 2.56 8.48 -10.35
C ASP A 64 2.30 7.19 -11.13
N ASP A 65 3.00 6.09 -10.80
CA ASP A 65 2.72 4.75 -11.34
C ASP A 65 1.31 4.27 -10.98
N PHE A 66 0.89 4.45 -9.72
CA PHE A 66 -0.49 4.14 -9.32
C PHE A 66 -1.53 4.93 -10.13
N THR A 67 -1.32 6.22 -10.31
CA THR A 67 -2.24 7.08 -11.08
C THR A 67 -2.27 6.66 -12.55
N ALA A 68 -1.13 6.31 -13.14
CA ALA A 68 -1.04 5.80 -14.50
C ALA A 68 -1.76 4.45 -14.64
N TRP A 69 -1.61 3.55 -13.67
CA TRP A 69 -2.30 2.27 -13.62
C TRP A 69 -3.83 2.44 -13.55
N CYS A 70 -4.32 3.34 -12.69
CA CYS A 70 -5.75 3.67 -12.62
C CYS A 70 -6.31 4.15 -13.96
N ARG A 71 -5.58 5.02 -14.68
CA ARG A 71 -5.97 5.48 -16.02
C ARG A 71 -6.06 4.34 -17.02
N GLN A 72 -5.08 3.44 -17.03
CA GLN A 72 -5.08 2.26 -17.91
C GLN A 72 -6.25 1.31 -17.59
N ALA A 73 -6.56 1.14 -16.31
CA ALA A 73 -7.69 0.33 -15.84
C ALA A 73 -9.05 1.02 -16.02
N SER A 74 -9.10 2.26 -16.55
CA SER A 74 -10.33 3.07 -16.63
C SER A 74 -11.08 3.18 -15.29
N SER A 75 -10.33 3.21 -14.19
CA SER A 75 -10.85 3.28 -12.83
C SER A 75 -10.35 4.56 -12.14
N PRO A 76 -11.20 5.28 -11.39
CA PRO A 76 -10.72 6.39 -10.58
C PRO A 76 -9.77 5.89 -9.47
N PRO A 77 -8.83 6.73 -9.00
CA PRO A 77 -8.08 6.47 -7.78
C PRO A 77 -9.02 6.37 -6.59
N CYS A 78 -8.94 5.25 -5.87
CA CYS A 78 -9.70 4.99 -4.64
C CYS A 78 -8.96 3.94 -3.81
N LEU A 79 -9.41 3.68 -2.59
CA LEU A 79 -8.81 2.70 -1.70
C LEU A 79 -8.89 1.28 -2.28
N THR A 80 -10.00 0.95 -2.96
CA THR A 80 -10.13 -0.33 -3.68
C THR A 80 -9.14 -0.43 -4.84
N GLY A 81 -8.99 0.66 -5.61
CA GLY A 81 -8.00 0.73 -6.69
C GLY A 81 -6.57 0.53 -6.18
N LEU A 82 -6.22 1.18 -5.07
CA LEU A 82 -4.90 1.02 -4.43
C LEU A 82 -4.66 -0.44 -4.00
N ARG A 83 -5.65 -1.10 -3.39
CA ARG A 83 -5.56 -2.52 -3.00
C ARG A 83 -5.32 -3.42 -4.21
N SER A 84 -6.08 -3.20 -5.29
CA SER A 84 -5.92 -3.96 -6.54
C SER A 84 -4.55 -3.74 -7.18
N TYR A 85 -4.08 -2.50 -7.22
CA TYR A 85 -2.74 -2.14 -7.71
C TYR A 85 -1.63 -2.82 -6.90
N VAL A 86 -1.71 -2.77 -5.56
CA VAL A 86 -0.76 -3.44 -4.66
C VAL A 86 -0.72 -4.95 -4.93
N HIS A 87 -1.89 -5.57 -5.09
CA HIS A 87 -1.98 -6.99 -5.39
C HIS A 87 -1.37 -7.34 -6.75
N ALA A 88 -1.73 -6.58 -7.81
CA ALA A 88 -1.21 -6.78 -9.16
C ALA A 88 0.32 -6.65 -9.22
N ARG A 89 0.89 -5.66 -8.53
CA ARG A 89 2.36 -5.50 -8.45
C ARG A 89 3.03 -6.65 -7.72
N ARG A 90 2.46 -7.15 -6.64
CA ARG A 90 3.00 -8.32 -5.91
C ARG A 90 3.03 -9.57 -6.77
N VAL A 91 1.95 -9.86 -7.50
CA VAL A 91 1.89 -10.99 -8.44
C VAL A 91 2.97 -10.84 -9.51
N ARG A 92 3.13 -9.65 -10.10
CA ARG A 92 4.18 -9.39 -11.10
C ARG A 92 5.59 -9.61 -10.55
N SER A 93 5.86 -9.19 -9.32
CA SER A 93 7.16 -9.42 -8.67
C SER A 93 7.43 -10.89 -8.38
N MET A 94 6.41 -11.68 -8.01
CA MET A 94 6.55 -13.13 -7.81
C MET A 94 6.88 -13.85 -9.12
N VAL A 95 6.16 -13.52 -10.21
CA VAL A 95 6.41 -14.12 -11.54
C VAL A 95 7.83 -13.82 -12.01
N ARG A 96 8.32 -12.60 -11.83
CA ARG A 96 9.70 -12.23 -12.20
C ARG A 96 10.76 -13.01 -11.41
N ARG A 97 10.54 -13.25 -10.11
CA ARG A 97 11.47 -14.01 -9.26
C ARG A 97 11.54 -15.49 -9.63
N ASN A 98 10.46 -16.09 -10.13
CA ASN A 98 10.43 -17.49 -10.54
C ASN A 98 10.89 -17.73 -11.99
N ALA A 99 11.15 -16.66 -12.75
CA ALA A 99 11.61 -16.72 -14.14
C ALA A 99 13.13 -16.48 -14.27
N SER A 100 13.84 -16.35 -13.14
CA SER A 100 15.31 -16.24 -13.02
C SER A 100 15.83 -17.46 -12.27
#